data_AF-A0A1S6EWA8-F1
#
_entry.id   AF-A0A1S6EWA8-F1
#
_cell.length_a   1.000
_cell.length_b   1.000
_cell.length_c   1.000
_cell.angle_alpha   90.00
_cell.angle_beta   90.00
_cell.angle_gamma   90.00
#
_symmetry.space_group_name_H-M   'P 1'
#
loop_
_entity.id
_entity.type
_entity.pdbx_description
1 polymer ?
#
loop_
_entity_poly.entity_id
_entity_poly.type
_entity_poly.pdbx_seq_one_letter_code
_entity_poly.pdbx_strand_id
1 'polypeptide(L)'
;MPQHLAEDIDRQVASGDFTDPSDVIAHALEHAVRIDPVIEHWLRTEVLPTIERIERDGPANLTSELVFGGLRERYLARDAS
;
A
#
# COMPACT_ATOMS: atom_id res chain seq x y z
N MET A 1 -3.21 -23.87 -13.95
CA MET A 1 -3.02 -22.46 -13.54
C MET A 1 -3.41 -21.57 -14.71
N PRO A 2 -4.01 -20.38 -14.48
CA PRO A 2 -4.24 -19.38 -15.54
C PRO A 2 -2.98 -19.10 -16.36
N GLN A 3 -3.12 -18.92 -17.67
CA GLN A 3 -1.97 -18.80 -18.58
C GLN A 3 -1.07 -17.60 -18.25
N HIS A 4 -1.65 -16.45 -17.92
CA HIS A 4 -0.89 -15.25 -17.54
C HIS A 4 0.00 -15.49 -16.30
N LEU A 5 -0.45 -16.28 -15.32
CA LEU A 5 0.36 -16.59 -14.14
C LEU A 5 1.51 -17.53 -14.47
N ALA A 6 1.34 -18.45 -15.41
CA ALA A 6 2.44 -19.29 -15.90
C ALA A 6 3.51 -18.42 -16.59
N GLU A 7 3.09 -17.50 -17.46
CA GLU A 7 3.98 -16.57 -18.16
C GLU A 7 4.70 -15.62 -17.19
N ASP A 8 4.04 -15.20 -16.11
CA ASP A 8 4.66 -14.37 -15.06
C ASP A 8 5.71 -15.15 -14.24
N ILE A 9 5.42 -16.42 -13.90
CA ILE A 9 6.36 -17.29 -13.19
C ILE A 9 7.60 -17.56 -14.04
N ASP A 10 7.42 -17.91 -15.31
CA ASP A 10 8.53 -18.15 -16.24
C ASP A 10 9.41 -16.90 -16.38
N ARG A 11 8.80 -15.70 -16.38
CA ARG A 11 9.53 -14.43 -16.43
C ARG A 11 10.37 -14.17 -15.18
N GLN A 12 9.86 -14.52 -14.00
CA GLN A 12 10.58 -14.36 -12.73
C GLN A 12 11.71 -15.38 -12.56
N VAL A 13 11.57 -16.58 -13.10
CA VAL A 13 12.70 -17.53 -13.18
C VAL A 13 13.74 -17.03 -14.18
N ALA A 14 13.29 -16.54 -15.35
CA ALA A 14 14.18 -16.02 -16.39
C ALA A 14 14.95 -14.75 -15.99
N SER A 15 14.42 -13.94 -15.06
CA SER A 15 15.17 -12.79 -14.51
C SER A 15 16.34 -13.22 -13.62
N GLY A 16 16.36 -14.47 -13.15
CA GLY A 16 17.33 -14.99 -12.21
C GLY A 16 17.03 -14.63 -10.75
N ASP A 17 15.89 -14.01 -10.47
CA ASP A 17 15.46 -13.71 -9.10
C ASP A 17 15.06 -14.98 -8.32
N PHE A 18 14.70 -16.04 -9.04
CA PHE A 18 14.30 -17.33 -8.49
C PHE A 18 14.92 -18.50 -9.27
N THR A 19 15.23 -19.59 -8.56
CA THR A 19 15.90 -20.77 -9.15
C THR A 19 14.95 -21.61 -9.99
N ASP A 20 13.70 -21.74 -9.54
CA ASP A 20 12.69 -22.54 -10.20
C ASP A 20 11.26 -22.06 -9.90
N PRO A 21 10.25 -22.54 -10.65
CA PRO A 21 8.85 -22.13 -10.47
C PRO A 21 8.29 -22.34 -9.06
N SER A 22 8.77 -23.34 -8.32
CA SER A 22 8.31 -23.66 -6.98
C SER A 22 8.77 -22.59 -5.98
N ASP A 23 9.99 -22.07 -6.14
CA ASP A 23 10.53 -20.97 -5.34
C ASP A 23 9.68 -19.71 -5.53
N VAL A 24 9.27 -19.40 -6.76
CA VAL A 24 8.37 -18.28 -7.08
C VAL A 24 7.04 -18.42 -6.35
N ILE A 25 6.42 -19.61 -6.44
CA ILE A 25 5.11 -19.87 -5.84
C ILE A 25 5.18 -19.81 -4.31
N ALA A 26 6.21 -20.41 -3.70
CA ALA A 26 6.42 -20.38 -2.26
C ALA A 26 6.59 -18.93 -1.76
N HIS A 27 7.43 -18.15 -2.45
CA HIS A 27 7.63 -16.74 -2.12
C HIS A 27 6.34 -15.92 -2.24
N ALA A 28 5.56 -16.12 -3.30
CA ALA A 28 4.29 -15.43 -3.50
C ALA A 28 3.27 -15.76 -2.40
N LEU A 29 3.18 -17.02 -1.98
CA LEU A 29 2.29 -17.46 -0.89
C LEU A 29 2.72 -16.89 0.47
N GLU A 30 4.01 -16.95 0.80
CA GLU A 30 4.54 -16.33 2.01
C GLU A 30 4.28 -14.82 2.02
N HIS A 31 4.46 -14.18 0.87
CA HIS A 31 4.22 -12.75 0.74
C HIS A 31 2.74 -12.41 0.94
N ALA A 32 1.82 -13.17 0.34
CA ALA A 32 0.38 -12.99 0.50
C ALA A 32 -0.04 -13.13 1.97
N VAL A 33 0.37 -14.21 2.62
CA VAL A 33 0.07 -14.48 4.05
C VAL A 33 0.56 -13.35 4.95
N ARG A 34 1.70 -12.74 4.63
CA ARG A 34 2.27 -11.63 5.40
C ARG A 34 1.58 -10.30 5.13
N ILE A 35 1.18 -10.02 3.89
CA ILE A 35 0.55 -8.74 3.50
C ILE A 35 -0.88 -8.65 4.03
N ASP A 36 -1.65 -9.74 3.96
CA ASP A 36 -3.06 -9.76 4.31
C ASP A 36 -3.38 -9.10 5.67
N PRO A 37 -2.71 -9.44 6.79
CA PRO A 37 -2.99 -8.80 8.08
C PRO A 37 -2.57 -7.34 8.12
N VAL A 38 -1.53 -6.94 7.37
CA VAL A 38 -1.08 -5.54 7.30
C VAL A 38 -2.11 -4.69 6.56
N ILE A 39 -2.61 -5.19 5.43
CA ILE A 39 -3.69 -4.52 4.67
C ILE A 39 -4.96 -4.48 5.52
N GLU A 40 -5.37 -5.60 6.12
CA GLU A 40 -6.57 -5.65 6.96
C GLU A 40 -6.49 -4.67 8.13
N HIS A 41 -5.32 -4.58 8.78
CA HIS A 41 -5.09 -3.63 9.84
C HIS A 41 -5.23 -2.19 9.34
N TRP A 42 -4.51 -1.82 8.26
CA TRP A 42 -4.58 -0.48 7.68
C TRP A 42 -6.00 -0.10 7.23
N LEU A 43 -6.72 -1.03 6.62
CA LEU A 43 -8.12 -0.83 6.24
C LEU A 43 -8.99 -0.53 7.46
N ARG A 44 -8.81 -1.26 8.56
CA ARG A 44 -9.60 -1.08 9.78
C ARG A 44 -9.23 0.16 10.59
N THR A 45 -7.95 0.52 10.65
CA THR A 45 -7.49 1.59 11.56
C THR A 45 -7.39 2.94 10.89
N GLU A 46 -7.19 2.99 9.58
CA GLU A 46 -6.98 4.26 8.85
C GLU A 46 -8.12 4.53 7.85
N VAL A 47 -8.40 3.56 6.98
CA VAL A 47 -9.32 3.77 5.85
C VAL A 47 -10.77 3.84 6.33
N LEU A 48 -11.25 2.83 7.06
CA LEU A 48 -12.63 2.78 7.53
C LEU A 48 -12.98 3.99 8.41
N PRO A 49 -12.17 4.38 9.42
CA PRO A 49 -12.47 5.56 10.23
C PRO A 49 -12.45 6.86 9.41
N THR A 50 -11.64 6.93 8.35
CA THR A 50 -11.62 8.08 7.44
C THR A 50 -12.89 8.15 6.60
N ILE A 51 -13.37 7.02 6.08
CA ILE A 51 -14.63 6.96 5.32
C ILE A 51 -15.81 7.30 6.24
N GLU A 52 -15.89 6.69 7.43
CA GLU A 52 -16.95 6.99 8.41
C GLU A 52 -16.98 8.47 8.78
N ARG A 53 -15.81 9.11 8.93
CA ARG A 53 -15.71 10.56 9.17
C ARG A 53 -16.26 11.37 7.99
N ILE A 54 -15.94 11.00 6.76
CA ILE A 54 -16.43 11.69 5.55
C ILE A 54 -17.94 11.50 5.39
N GLU A 55 -18.47 10.31 5.68
CA GLU A 55 -19.91 10.04 5.63
C GLU A 55 -20.67 10.82 6.71
N ARG A 56 -20.13 10.91 7.92
CA ARG A 56 -20.74 11.62 9.04
C ARG A 56 -20.67 13.14 8.89
N ASP A 57 -19.48 13.67 8.58
CA ASP A 57 -19.19 15.11 8.65
C ASP A 57 -19.19 15.79 7.27
N GLY A 58 -19.31 15.00 6.20
CA GLY A 58 -19.08 15.44 4.82
C GLY A 58 -17.59 15.50 4.48
N PRO A 59 -17.25 15.62 3.18
CA PRO A 59 -15.88 15.80 2.76
C PRO A 59 -15.34 17.11 3.32
N ALA A 60 -14.11 17.09 3.83
CA ALA A 60 -13.44 18.31 4.24
C ALA A 60 -13.26 19.21 3.02
N ASN A 61 -13.66 20.48 3.12
CA ASN A 61 -13.44 21.47 2.07
C ASN A 61 -12.00 21.99 2.13
N LEU A 62 -11.06 21.12 1.76
CA LEU A 62 -9.63 21.42 1.73
C LEU A 62 -9.25 21.88 0.33
N THR A 63 -8.84 23.14 0.21
CA THR A 63 -8.18 23.62 -1.01
C THR A 63 -6.71 23.21 -0.99
N SER A 64 -6.11 23.12 -2.18
CA SER A 64 -4.68 22.86 -2.32
C SER A 64 -3.82 23.87 -1.56
N GLU A 65 -4.20 25.15 -1.56
CA GLU A 65 -3.49 26.19 -0.82
C GLU A 65 -3.47 25.94 0.69
N LEU A 66 -4.59 25.53 1.27
CA LEU A 66 -4.67 25.19 2.70
C LEU A 66 -3.80 23.97 3.04
N VAL A 67 -3.78 22.96 2.17
CA VAL A 67 -2.96 21.75 2.36
C VAL A 67 -1.47 22.09 2.28
N PHE A 68 -1.03 22.81 1.24
CA PHE A 68 0.38 23.15 1.07
C PHE A 68 0.87 24.15 2.12
N GLY A 69 0.03 25.10 2.54
CA GLY A 69 0.34 26.00 3.65
C GLY A 69 0.64 25.24 4.94
N GLY A 70 -0.26 24.35 5.35
CA GLY A 70 -0.09 23.56 6.58
C GLY A 70 1.07 22.56 6.52
N LEU A 71 1.43 22.04 5.34
CA LEU A 71 2.63 21.21 5.17
C LEU A 71 3.91 22.03 5.35
N ARG A 72 3.95 23.25 4.80
CA ARG A 72 5.10 24.15 4.92
C ARG A 72 5.37 24.54 6.37
N GLU A 73 4.32 24.86 7.12
CA GLU A 73 4.43 25.20 8.55
C GLU A 73 5.02 24.04 9.36
N ARG A 74 4.54 22.81 9.13
CA ARG A 74 5.07 21.61 9.79
C ARG A 74 6.54 21.35 9.45
N TYR A 75 6.93 21.58 8.20
CA TYR A 75 8.32 21.44 7.77
C TYR A 75 9.25 22.42 8.51
N LEU A 76 8.87 23.71 8.55
CA LEU A 76 9.65 24.73 9.25
C LEU A 76 9.72 24.49 10.76
N ALA A 77 8.63 24.00 11.37
CA ALA A 77 8.61 23.64 12.79
C ALA A 77 9.53 22.47 13.13
N ARG A 78 9.77 21.55 12.18
CA ARG A 78 10.67 20.43 12.37
C ARG A 78 12.14 20.82 12.22
N ASP A 79 12.45 21.77 11.34
CA ASP A 79 13.82 22.25 11.14
C ASP A 79 14.30 23.21 12.25
N ALA A 80 13.37 23.76 13.03
CA ALA A 80 13.67 24.63 14.18
C ALA A 80 13.88 23.87 15.51
N SER A 81 13.74 22.53 15.52
CA SER A 81 13.84 21.67 16.71
C SER A 81 15.08 20.79 16.68
#